data_AF-A0A2L0D3C4-F1
#
_entry.id   AF-A0A2L0D3C4-F1
#
_cell.length_a   1.000
_cell.length_b   1.000
_cell.length_c   1.000
_cell.angle_alpha   90.00
_cell.angle_beta   90.00
_cell.angle_gamma   90.00
#
_symmetry.space_group_name_H-M   'P 1'
#
loop_
_entity.id
_entity.type
_entity.pdbx_description
1 polymer ?
#
loop_
_entity_poly.entity_id
_entity_poly.type
_entity_poly.pdbx_seq_one_letter_code
_entity_poly.pdbx_strand_id
1 'polypeptide(L)' 'MVTEQDYNNLADDVYNVENSKSDEIVKKGSIVGNDKYIVIHSKDNPDNGMQAMAVAPVDKNGEVDYSEVVIAYAGLNIAL' A
#
# COMPACT_ATOMS: atom_id res chain seq x y z
N MET A 1 -12.65 -12.82 3.23
CA MET A 1 -11.46 -13.67 3.41
C MET A 1 -10.38 -13.12 2.52
N VAL A 2 -9.21 -12.84 3.09
CA VAL A 2 -8.03 -12.41 2.34
C VAL A 2 -7.55 -13.57 1.46
N THR A 3 -7.18 -13.27 0.21
CA THR A 3 -6.68 -14.23 -0.77
C THR A 3 -5.26 -13.88 -1.20
N GLU A 4 -4.55 -14.82 -1.82
CA GLU A 4 -3.23 -14.53 -2.44
C GLU A 4 -3.31 -13.41 -3.47
N GLN A 5 -4.41 -13.33 -4.22
CA GLN A 5 -4.65 -12.25 -5.17
C GLN A 5 -4.72 -10.88 -4.48
N ASP A 6 -5.21 -10.82 -3.25
CA ASP A 6 -5.28 -9.56 -2.50
C ASP A 6 -3.88 -9.06 -2.14
N TYR A 7 -2.95 -9.96 -1.79
CA TYR A 7 -1.56 -9.60 -1.58
C TYR A 7 -0.85 -9.19 -2.87
N ASN A 8 -1.15 -9.83 -4.00
CA ASN A 8 -0.63 -9.38 -5.30
C ASN A 8 -1.09 -7.96 -5.64
N ASN A 9 -2.36 -7.63 -5.40
CA ASN A 9 -2.86 -6.27 -5.62
C ASN A 9 -2.10 -5.25 -4.75
N LEU A 10 -1.80 -5.57 -3.47
CA LEU A 10 -0.99 -4.71 -2.61
C LEU A 10 0.45 -4.57 -3.11
N ALA A 11 1.02 -5.61 -3.70
CA ALA A 11 2.36 -5.58 -4.30
C ALA A 11 2.42 -4.68 -5.56
N ASP A 12 1.31 -4.53 -6.28
CA ASP A 12 1.20 -3.57 -7.38
C ASP A 12 0.96 -2.15 -6.86
N ASP A 13 0.04 -1.97 -5.90
CA ASP A 13 -0.36 -0.66 -5.37
C ASP A 13 0.78 0.08 -4.66
N VAL A 14 1.73 -0.62 -4.05
CA VAL A 14 2.86 0.01 -3.32
C VAL A 14 3.74 0.88 -4.23
N TYR A 15 3.80 0.60 -5.53
CA TYR A 15 4.52 1.44 -6.50
C TYR A 15 3.90 2.84 -6.65
N ASN A 16 2.67 3.05 -6.20
CA ASN A 16 1.99 4.36 -6.24
C ASN A 16 2.21 5.19 -4.97
N VAL A 17 3.03 4.70 -4.02
CA VAL A 17 3.50 5.51 -2.87
C VAL A 17 4.52 6.58 -3.32
N GLU A 18 5.15 6.39 -4.47
CA GLU A 18 6.12 7.32 -5.03
C GLU A 18 5.54 8.74 -5.19
N ASN A 19 6.17 9.73 -4.55
CA ASN A 19 5.66 11.11 -4.56
C ASN A 19 5.82 11.83 -5.90
N SER A 20 6.64 11.30 -6.80
CA SER A 20 6.89 11.88 -8.14
C SER A 20 5.71 11.67 -9.10
N LYS A 21 4.83 10.69 -8.83
CA LYS A 21 3.65 10.40 -9.63
C LYS A 21 2.57 11.46 -9.39
N SER A 22 2.17 12.18 -10.44
CA SER A 22 1.25 13.33 -10.32
C SER A 22 -0.21 12.92 -10.08
N ASP A 23 -0.59 11.72 -10.51
CA ASP A 23 -1.96 11.22 -10.43
C ASP A 23 -1.97 9.97 -9.52
N GLU A 24 -2.77 10.03 -8.45
CA GLU A 24 -3.09 8.91 -7.53
C GLU A 24 -1.97 8.43 -6.57
N ILE A 25 -1.34 9.36 -5.84
CA ILE A 25 -0.40 9.01 -4.76
C ILE A 25 -1.10 8.24 -3.62
N VAL A 26 -0.59 7.04 -3.33
CA VAL A 26 -0.98 6.21 -2.18
C VAL A 26 -0.38 6.77 -0.89
N LYS A 27 -1.26 7.20 0.02
CA LYS A 27 -0.89 7.80 1.30
C LYS A 27 -1.79 7.29 2.41
N LYS A 28 -1.50 7.67 3.66
CA LYS A 28 -2.36 7.34 4.80
C LYS A 28 -3.82 7.71 4.51
N GLY A 29 -4.73 6.75 4.70
CA GLY A 29 -6.16 6.86 4.44
C GLY A 29 -6.58 6.47 3.02
N SER A 30 -5.65 6.23 2.09
CA SER A 30 -5.98 5.65 0.79
C SER A 30 -6.56 4.25 0.96
N ILE A 31 -7.53 3.92 0.09
CA ILE A 31 -8.10 2.60 -0.03
C ILE A 31 -7.35 1.86 -1.15
N VAL A 32 -6.88 0.65 -0.87
CA VAL A 32 -5.99 -0.15 -1.75
C VAL A 32 -6.35 -1.63 -1.69
N GLY A 33 -5.69 -2.45 -2.51
CA GLY A 33 -5.89 -3.90 -2.56
C GLY A 33 -7.30 -4.26 -3.03
N ASN A 34 -7.82 -3.51 -4.03
CA ASN A 34 -9.17 -3.64 -4.55
C ASN A 34 -10.26 -3.40 -3.48
N ASP A 35 -10.21 -2.24 -2.84
CA ASP A 35 -11.15 -1.77 -1.81
C ASP A 35 -11.21 -2.57 -0.51
N LYS A 36 -10.19 -3.36 -0.23
CA LYS A 36 -10.15 -4.27 0.94
C LYS A 36 -9.27 -3.80 2.07
N TYR A 37 -8.43 -2.79 1.85
CA TYR A 37 -7.49 -2.31 2.84
C TYR A 37 -7.45 -0.80 2.90
N ILE A 38 -7.12 -0.28 4.09
CA ILE A 38 -6.78 1.12 4.29
C ILE A 38 -5.30 1.26 4.60
N VAL A 39 -4.65 2.25 4.00
CA VAL A 39 -3.27 2.59 4.30
C VAL A 39 -3.18 3.28 5.65
N ILE A 40 -2.47 2.66 6.60
CA ILE A 40 -2.24 3.23 7.93
C ILE A 40 -0.99 4.11 7.95
N HIS A 41 -0.01 3.80 7.09
CA HIS A 41 1.19 4.59 6.87
C HIS A 41 1.80 4.27 5.50
N SER A 42 2.44 5.25 4.85
CA SER A 42 3.24 5.01 3.65
C SER A 42 4.53 5.81 3.72
N LYS A 43 5.57 5.31 3.05
CA LYS A 43 6.88 5.94 2.99
C LYS A 43 7.51 5.73 1.62
N ASP A 44 7.91 6.84 1.04
CA ASP A 44 8.80 6.93 -0.11
C ASP A 44 10.11 7.58 0.37
N ASN A 45 11.24 7.00 -0.02
CA ASN A 45 12.58 7.51 0.26
C ASN A 45 13.46 7.34 -0.98
N PRO A 46 13.49 8.34 -1.88
CA PRO A 46 14.28 8.28 -3.12
C PRO A 46 15.78 8.06 -2.89
N ASP A 47 16.33 8.55 -1.76
CA ASP A 47 17.77 8.43 -1.44
C ASP A 47 18.25 6.97 -1.35
N ASN A 48 17.35 6.06 -0.99
CA ASN A 48 17.64 4.63 -0.92
C ASN A 48 16.68 3.75 -1.74
N GLY A 49 15.87 4.37 -2.61
CA GLY A 49 14.89 3.70 -3.47
C GLY A 49 13.77 2.98 -2.71
N MET A 50 13.57 3.26 -1.42
CA MET A 50 12.56 2.57 -0.62
C MET A 50 11.16 3.13 -0.88
N GLN A 51 10.24 2.24 -1.19
CA GLN A 51 8.81 2.52 -1.28
C GLN A 51 8.07 1.44 -0.51
N ALA A 52 7.27 1.85 0.48
CA ALA A 52 6.58 0.92 1.35
C ALA A 52 5.25 1.48 1.84
N MET A 53 4.29 0.59 2.08
CA MET A 53 3.05 0.92 2.78
C MET A 53 2.71 -0.14 3.82
N ALA A 54 2.20 0.32 4.95
CA ALA A 54 1.54 -0.52 5.94
C ALA A 54 0.03 -0.34 5.77
N VAL A 55 -0.70 -1.45 5.74
CA VAL A 55 -2.15 -1.48 5.51
C VAL A 55 -2.85 -2.37 6.53
N ALA A 56 -4.13 -2.07 6.78
CA ALA A 56 -5.02 -2.87 7.60
C ALA A 56 -6.29 -3.24 6.81
N PRO A 57 -6.82 -4.47 6.93
CA PRO A 57 -8.06 -4.85 6.28
C PRO A 57 -9.24 -3.96 6.71
N VAL A 58 -10.18 -3.74 5.81
CA VAL A 58 -11.49 -3.14 6.12
C VAL A 58 -12.59 -4.17 5.97
N ASP A 59 -13.53 -4.15 6.90
CA ASP A 59 -14.70 -5.02 6.84
C ASP A 59 -15.77 -4.44 5.89
N LYS A 60 -16.86 -5.20 5.70
CA LYS A 60 -17.98 -4.80 4.84
C LYS A 60 -18.72 -3.53 5.31
N ASN A 61 -18.52 -3.08 6.55
CA ASN A 61 -19.11 -1.88 7.12
C ASN A 61 -18.14 -0.68 7.05
N GLY A 62 -16.92 -0.88 6.54
CA GLY A 62 -15.86 0.13 6.52
C GLY A 62 -15.11 0.26 7.84
N GLU A 63 -15.30 -0.67 8.79
CA GLU A 63 -14.53 -0.71 10.02
C GLU A 63 -13.15 -1.33 9.77
N VAL A 64 -12.11 -0.71 10.33
CA VAL A 64 -10.73 -1.14 10.13
C VAL A 64 -10.36 -2.22 11.16
N ASP A 65 -9.87 -3.36 10.68
CA ASP A 65 -9.37 -4.44 11.51
C ASP A 65 -7.85 -4.30 11.71
N TYR A 66 -7.43 -3.86 12.89
CA TYR A 66 -6.01 -3.71 13.24
C TYR A 66 -5.39 -4.99 13.85
N SER A 67 -6.13 -6.10 13.93
CA SER A 67 -5.57 -7.37 14.42
C SER A 67 -4.54 -7.98 13.46
N GLU A 68 -4.56 -7.54 12.20
CA GLU A 68 -3.61 -7.88 11.15
C GLU A 68 -3.08 -6.59 10.50
N VAL A 69 -1.76 -6.53 10.30
CA VAL A 69 -1.12 -5.45 9.55
C VAL A 69 -0.20 -6.09 8.51
N VAL A 70 -0.40 -5.69 7.25
CA VAL A 70 0.43 -6.12 6.12
C VAL A 70 1.36 -4.98 5.73
N ILE A 71 2.64 -5.28 5.51
CA ILE A 71 3.61 -4.31 5.01
C ILE A 71 4.02 -4.75 3.61
N ALA A 72 3.62 -3.95 2.61
CA ALA A 72 4.05 -4.12 1.23
C ALA A 72 5.27 -3.25 0.97
N TYR A 73 6.27 -3.82 0.30
CA TYR A 73 7.47 -3.13 -0.17
C TYR A 73 7.46 -3.20 -1.69
N ALA A 74 7.67 -2.08 -2.36
CA ALA A 74 7.96 -2.12 -3.78
C ALA A 74 9.31 -2.82 -4.00
N GLY A 75 9.45 -3.46 -5.17
CA GLY A 75 10.74 -3.93 -5.62
C GLY A 75 11.71 -2.76 -5.90
N LEU A 76 12.83 -3.07 -6.54
CA LEU A 76 13.86 -2.09 -6.88
C LEU A 76 13.29 -0.94 -7.73
N ASN A 77 13.17 0.26 -7.15
CA ASN A 77 12.87 1.50 -7.88
C ASN A 77 14.07 2.45 -7.75
N ILE A 78 15.14 2.12 -8.47
CA ILE A 78 16.28 3.02 -8.68
C ILE A 78 16.24 3.45 -10.13
N ALA A 79 16.19 4.76 -10.36
CA ALA A 79 16.52 5.30 -11.67
C ALA A 79 17.98 4.93 -11.98
N LEU A 80 18.19 4.06 -12.97
CA LEU A 80 19.50 3.78 -13.54
C LEU A 80 19.96 4.95 -14.42
#